data_AF-A0AAW9QRM5-F1
#
_entry.id   AF-A0AAW9QRM5-F1
#
_cell.length_a   1.000
_cell.length_b   1.000
_cell.length_c   1.000
_cell.angle_alpha   90.00
_cell.angle_beta   90.00
_cell.angle_gamma   90.00
#
_symmetry.space_group_name_H-M   'P 1'
#
loop_
_entity.id
_entity.type
_entity.pdbx_description
1 polymer ?
#
loop_
_entity_poly.entity_id
_entity_poly.type
_entity_poly.pdbx_seq_one_letter_code
_entity_poly.pdbx_strand_id
1 'polypeptide(L)'
;MLRKFAFLGGGMASIALATLSIAVDQPAARAACLIADGSSYTDRPYNQADVIASFAGSNCTAVTLTQDTTFYRYYSFPLSPNVNKGRYLTSDFFDLNSEAIVKLALYPFPPNVQFQNFAYFREEVLVTAGTTLYQGIAGPQPVSDPNSCYAGGASQFFYDGPNVSNNSNITFTYDADLTRDTRYINPYGVGDPCGIQVPEPSPISSVGAIAALGFAAVFHRSLTAPKRRKKSFPAIERISVKR
;
A
#
# COMPACT_ATOMS: atom_id res chain seq x y z
N MET A 1 -38.18 10.96 86.34
CA MET A 1 -36.85 11.62 86.21
C MET A 1 -35.82 10.53 85.90
N LEU A 2 -34.82 10.84 85.05
CA LEU A 2 -33.80 9.95 84.45
C LEU A 2 -34.31 8.99 83.37
N ARG A 3 -33.59 8.70 82.27
CA ARG A 3 -32.55 9.35 81.46
C ARG A 3 -32.37 8.39 80.25
N LYS A 4 -32.21 8.98 79.04
CA LYS A 4 -31.60 8.47 77.78
C LYS A 4 -31.22 6.99 77.69
N PHE A 5 -31.47 6.35 76.54
CA PHE A 5 -30.40 5.85 75.66
C PHE A 5 -30.88 5.73 74.21
N ALA A 6 -30.10 6.34 73.32
CA ALA A 6 -30.21 6.25 71.87
C ALA A 6 -29.45 5.01 71.39
N PHE A 7 -29.96 4.35 70.34
CA PHE A 7 -29.18 3.41 69.55
C PHE A 7 -29.46 3.67 68.06
N LEU A 8 -28.44 4.19 67.37
CA LEU A 8 -28.35 4.21 65.92
C LEU A 8 -28.02 2.78 65.45
N GLY A 9 -28.91 2.18 64.67
CA GLY A 9 -28.63 0.97 63.91
C GLY A 9 -28.46 1.33 62.43
N GLY A 10 -27.22 1.31 61.94
CA GLY A 10 -26.87 1.60 60.56
C GLY A 10 -27.38 0.53 59.60
N GLY A 11 -28.15 0.95 58.60
CA GLY A 11 -28.50 0.12 57.44
C GLY A 11 -27.30 0.02 56.50
N MET A 12 -26.74 -1.18 56.35
CA MET A 12 -25.82 -1.48 55.26
C MET A 12 -26.61 -1.51 53.94
N ALA A 13 -26.44 -0.48 53.12
CA ALA A 13 -26.88 -0.50 51.73
C ALA A 13 -25.91 -1.36 50.92
N SER A 14 -26.33 -2.59 50.59
CA SER A 14 -25.63 -3.44 49.63
C SER A 14 -25.78 -2.85 48.23
N ILE A 15 -24.72 -2.19 47.74
CA ILE A 15 -24.62 -1.75 46.35
C ILE A 15 -24.38 -3.00 45.50
N ALA A 16 -25.42 -3.49 44.84
CA ALA A 16 -25.32 -4.54 43.83
C ALA A 16 -24.55 -3.98 42.62
N LEU A 17 -23.30 -4.41 42.47
CA LEU A 17 -22.46 -4.11 41.32
C LEU A 17 -23.00 -4.92 40.12
N ALA A 18 -23.90 -4.31 39.34
CA ALA A 18 -24.35 -4.90 38.09
C ALA A 18 -23.15 -4.92 37.12
N THR A 19 -22.59 -6.09 36.89
CA THR A 19 -21.60 -6.32 35.84
C THR A 19 -22.28 -6.11 34.49
N LEU A 20 -22.05 -4.95 33.89
CA LEU A 20 -22.44 -4.65 32.52
C LEU A 20 -21.57 -5.49 31.59
N SER A 21 -22.04 -6.69 31.23
CA SER A 21 -21.43 -7.50 30.19
C SER A 21 -21.65 -6.80 28.85
N ILE A 22 -20.65 -6.04 28.40
CA ILE A 22 -20.61 -5.52 27.05
C ILE A 22 -20.42 -6.74 26.15
N ALA A 23 -21.52 -7.19 25.52
CA ALA A 23 -21.43 -8.14 24.43
C ALA A 23 -20.62 -7.44 23.33
N VAL A 24 -19.35 -7.83 23.20
CA VAL A 24 -18.55 -7.47 22.05
C VAL A 24 -19.19 -8.23 20.89
N ASP A 25 -19.91 -7.51 20.03
CA ASP A 25 -20.42 -8.06 18.78
C ASP A 25 -19.28 -8.82 18.10
N GLN A 26 -19.42 -10.14 18.02
CA GLN A 26 -18.51 -10.92 17.20
C GLN A 26 -18.64 -10.37 15.78
N PRO A 27 -17.54 -9.99 15.13
CA PRO A 27 -17.61 -9.52 13.75
C PRO A 27 -18.33 -10.58 12.94
N ALA A 28 -19.39 -10.17 12.25
CA ALA A 28 -20.18 -11.03 11.38
C ALA A 28 -19.25 -11.96 10.60
N ALA A 29 -19.53 -13.27 10.64
CA ALA A 29 -18.74 -14.28 9.96
C ALA A 29 -18.41 -13.78 8.54
N ARG A 30 -17.12 -13.49 8.32
CA ARG A 30 -16.63 -12.89 7.08
C ARG A 30 -17.04 -13.79 5.92
N ALA A 31 -17.76 -13.24 4.95
CA ALA A 31 -18.23 -13.99 3.80
C ALA A 31 -17.04 -14.64 3.08
N ALA A 32 -17.12 -15.94 2.80
CA ALA A 32 -16.14 -16.57 1.93
C ALA A 32 -16.27 -15.98 0.52
N CYS A 33 -15.15 -15.70 -0.15
CA CYS A 33 -15.16 -15.25 -1.54
C CYS A 33 -15.65 -16.37 -2.46
N LEU A 34 -16.94 -16.34 -2.83
CA LEU A 34 -17.57 -17.35 -3.68
C LEU A 34 -17.56 -16.91 -5.15
N ILE A 35 -16.38 -16.94 -5.78
CA ILE A 35 -16.27 -16.81 -7.24
C ILE A 35 -16.64 -18.15 -7.86
N ALA A 36 -17.39 -18.18 -8.96
CA ALA A 36 -17.83 -19.44 -9.57
C ALA A 36 -16.67 -20.28 -10.15
N ASP A 37 -16.71 -21.60 -9.89
CA ASP A 37 -15.78 -22.59 -10.45
C ASP A 37 -15.92 -22.64 -11.98
N GLY A 38 -14.78 -22.74 -12.70
CA GLY A 38 -14.76 -22.87 -14.16
C GLY A 38 -14.60 -21.56 -14.94
N SER A 39 -14.44 -20.44 -14.24
CA SER A 39 -14.00 -19.17 -14.82
C SER A 39 -12.55 -19.30 -15.36
N SER A 40 -12.40 -19.85 -16.56
CA SER A 40 -11.12 -19.84 -17.28
C SER A 40 -10.86 -18.43 -17.78
N TYR A 41 -10.03 -17.68 -17.06
CA TYR A 41 -9.61 -16.34 -17.46
C TYR A 41 -8.60 -16.46 -18.59
N THR A 42 -9.05 -16.79 -19.80
CA THR A 42 -8.19 -17.03 -20.97
C THR A 42 -7.29 -15.85 -21.34
N ASP A 43 -7.55 -14.67 -20.78
CA ASP A 43 -6.79 -13.46 -20.97
C ASP A 43 -5.59 -13.30 -20.01
N ARG A 44 -5.47 -14.08 -18.91
CA ARG A 44 -4.42 -13.98 -17.87
C ARG A 44 -4.18 -15.31 -17.11
N PRO A 45 -3.03 -15.52 -16.44
CA PRO A 45 -2.67 -16.83 -15.84
C PRO A 45 -3.43 -17.16 -14.55
N TYR A 46 -4.29 -16.26 -14.08
CA TYR A 46 -4.92 -16.43 -12.77
C TYR A 46 -5.86 -17.61 -12.86
N ASN A 47 -5.75 -18.54 -11.91
CA ASN A 47 -6.87 -19.42 -11.63
C ASN A 47 -7.75 -18.75 -10.56
N GLN A 48 -8.93 -19.31 -10.33
CA GLN A 48 -9.87 -18.83 -9.32
C GLN A 48 -9.24 -18.75 -7.92
N ALA A 49 -8.39 -19.70 -7.53
CA ALA A 49 -7.75 -19.70 -6.22
C ALA A 49 -6.79 -18.51 -6.05
N ASP A 50 -6.05 -18.16 -7.10
CA ASP A 50 -5.17 -16.97 -7.09
C ASP A 50 -5.99 -15.68 -6.92
N VAL A 51 -7.14 -15.58 -7.61
CA VAL A 51 -8.03 -14.43 -7.48
C VAL A 51 -8.59 -14.34 -6.06
N ILE A 52 -9.11 -15.43 -5.50
CA ILE A 52 -9.61 -15.47 -4.13
C ILE A 52 -8.52 -15.10 -3.13
N ALA A 53 -7.31 -15.64 -3.30
CA ALA A 53 -6.17 -15.38 -2.44
C ALA A 53 -5.65 -13.93 -2.54
N SER A 54 -5.94 -13.22 -3.64
CA SER A 54 -5.62 -11.80 -3.77
C SER A 54 -6.44 -10.88 -2.86
N PHE A 55 -7.58 -11.35 -2.35
CA PHE A 55 -8.38 -10.59 -1.39
C PHE A 55 -7.92 -10.87 0.05
N ALA A 56 -7.94 -9.85 0.89
CA ALA A 56 -7.51 -9.94 2.29
C ALA A 56 -8.33 -10.99 3.05
N GLY A 57 -7.64 -12.02 3.56
CA GLY A 57 -8.27 -13.16 4.23
C GLY A 57 -9.20 -13.98 3.33
N SER A 58 -8.98 -13.95 2.00
CA SER A 58 -9.79 -14.67 1.02
C SER A 58 -11.28 -14.31 1.07
N ASN A 59 -11.58 -13.05 1.39
CA ASN A 59 -12.93 -12.53 1.57
C ASN A 59 -13.26 -11.50 0.49
N CYS A 60 -14.32 -11.79 -0.26
CA CYS A 60 -14.92 -10.87 -1.21
C CYS A 60 -16.44 -11.11 -1.23
N THR A 61 -17.20 -10.16 -1.74
CA THR A 61 -18.64 -10.27 -1.94
C THR A 61 -18.98 -9.88 -3.38
N ALA A 62 -19.83 -10.67 -4.04
CA ALA A 62 -20.36 -10.31 -5.34
C ALA A 62 -21.35 -9.14 -5.18
N VAL A 63 -21.14 -8.06 -5.93
CA VAL A 63 -21.95 -6.86 -5.93
C VAL A 63 -22.33 -6.53 -7.35
N THR A 64 -23.64 -6.43 -7.62
CA THR A 64 -24.17 -5.93 -8.88
C THR A 64 -24.38 -4.42 -8.77
N LEU A 65 -23.75 -3.66 -9.66
CA LEU A 65 -23.87 -2.20 -9.66
C LEU A 65 -25.30 -1.77 -10.00
N THR A 66 -25.86 -0.87 -9.21
CA THR A 66 -27.21 -0.30 -9.45
C THR A 66 -27.18 0.95 -10.32
N GLN A 67 -26.00 1.53 -10.52
CA GLN A 67 -25.76 2.72 -11.34
C GLN A 67 -24.35 2.63 -11.95
N ASP A 68 -24.14 3.37 -13.04
CA ASP A 68 -22.82 3.51 -13.63
C ASP A 68 -21.84 4.05 -12.59
N THR A 69 -20.66 3.42 -12.49
CA THR A 69 -19.67 3.73 -11.46
C THR A 69 -18.28 3.81 -12.08
N THR A 70 -17.56 4.88 -11.76
CA THR A 70 -16.16 5.04 -12.16
C THR A 70 -15.24 4.40 -11.13
N PHE A 71 -14.31 3.60 -11.61
CA PHE A 71 -13.20 3.01 -10.86
C PHE A 71 -11.86 3.47 -11.44
N TYR A 72 -10.78 3.05 -10.81
CA TYR A 72 -9.42 3.26 -11.27
C TYR A 72 -8.70 1.94 -11.51
N ARG A 73 -7.78 1.94 -12.47
CA ARG A 73 -6.86 0.84 -12.75
C ARG A 73 -5.42 1.34 -12.79
N TYR A 74 -4.52 0.66 -12.11
CA TYR A 74 -3.09 0.98 -12.06
C TYR A 74 -2.28 -0.10 -12.78
N TYR A 75 -1.40 0.29 -13.71
CA TYR A 75 -0.71 -0.66 -14.59
C TYR A 75 0.63 -0.13 -15.13
N SER A 76 1.48 -1.04 -15.62
CA SER A 76 2.81 -0.69 -16.18
C SER A 76 2.89 -0.63 -17.69
N PHE A 77 2.09 -1.42 -18.40
CA PHE A 77 2.28 -1.63 -19.84
C PHE A 77 1.06 -1.18 -20.64
N PRO A 78 0.98 0.10 -21.07
CA PRO A 78 0.16 0.51 -22.21
C PRO A 78 0.88 0.26 -23.54
N LEU A 79 2.22 0.14 -23.51
CA LEU A 79 3.07 0.28 -24.69
C LEU A 79 3.15 -0.96 -25.59
N SER A 80 2.34 -1.98 -25.34
CA SER A 80 2.25 -3.15 -26.19
C SER A 80 0.79 -3.30 -26.64
N PRO A 81 0.47 -3.06 -27.92
CA PRO A 81 -0.91 -2.98 -28.43
C PRO A 81 -1.73 -4.28 -28.33
N ASN A 82 -1.13 -5.35 -27.79
CA ASN A 82 -1.73 -6.67 -27.66
C ASN A 82 -1.81 -7.16 -26.19
N VAL A 83 -1.60 -6.28 -25.21
CA VAL A 83 -1.73 -6.66 -23.80
C VAL A 83 -3.18 -6.49 -23.37
N ASN A 84 -3.85 -7.62 -23.09
CA ASN A 84 -5.21 -7.62 -22.53
C ASN A 84 -5.28 -6.72 -21.29
N LYS A 85 -6.34 -5.91 -21.21
CA LYS A 85 -6.58 -5.04 -20.05
C LYS A 85 -6.77 -5.88 -18.77
N GLY A 86 -6.41 -5.30 -17.63
CA GLY A 86 -6.52 -5.99 -16.34
C GLY A 86 -7.96 -6.04 -15.84
N ARG A 87 -8.29 -7.10 -15.10
CA ARG A 87 -9.61 -7.34 -14.49
C ARG A 87 -9.79 -6.75 -13.09
N TYR A 88 -8.70 -6.28 -12.49
CA TYR A 88 -8.69 -5.68 -11.17
C TYR A 88 -8.89 -4.17 -11.28
N LEU A 89 -9.83 -3.67 -10.48
CA LEU A 89 -10.19 -2.27 -10.36
C LEU A 89 -10.14 -1.86 -8.88
N THR A 90 -10.10 -0.56 -8.61
CA THR A 90 -10.20 -0.01 -7.25
C THR A 90 -11.04 1.26 -7.26
N SER A 91 -11.69 1.58 -6.15
CA SER A 91 -12.30 2.90 -5.95
C SER A 91 -11.32 3.91 -5.33
N ASP A 92 -10.15 3.46 -4.89
CA ASP A 92 -9.13 4.33 -4.30
C ASP A 92 -8.31 5.06 -5.36
N PHE A 93 -8.07 6.34 -5.11
CA PHE A 93 -7.29 7.20 -5.97
C PHE A 93 -5.89 7.42 -5.37
N PHE A 94 -4.87 7.20 -6.18
CA PHE A 94 -3.47 7.35 -5.81
C PHE A 94 -2.76 8.25 -6.84
N ASP A 95 -2.01 9.21 -6.33
CA ASP A 95 -1.16 10.10 -7.15
C ASP A 95 0.26 9.56 -7.31
N LEU A 96 0.74 8.82 -6.31
CA LEU A 96 2.06 8.22 -6.27
C LEU A 96 2.00 6.74 -6.61
N ASN A 97 2.91 6.30 -7.47
CA ASN A 97 2.98 4.90 -7.85
C ASN A 97 3.38 3.99 -6.68
N SER A 98 4.27 4.43 -5.79
CA SER A 98 4.69 3.68 -4.59
C SER A 98 3.53 3.39 -3.65
N GLU A 99 2.61 4.35 -3.51
CA GLU A 99 1.42 4.19 -2.68
C GLU A 99 0.46 3.17 -3.31
N ALA A 100 0.17 3.31 -4.61
CA ALA A 100 -0.66 2.35 -5.34
C ALA A 100 -0.07 0.93 -5.25
N ILE A 101 1.25 0.78 -5.44
CA ILE A 101 1.96 -0.50 -5.35
C ILE A 101 1.75 -1.17 -4.00
N VAL A 102 1.95 -0.44 -2.90
CA VAL A 102 1.83 -1.00 -1.55
C VAL A 102 0.37 -1.29 -1.20
N LYS A 103 -0.54 -0.33 -1.44
CA LYS A 103 -1.94 -0.39 -1.00
C LYS A 103 -2.80 -1.34 -1.82
N LEU A 104 -2.48 -1.54 -3.09
CA LEU A 104 -3.13 -2.53 -3.96
C LEU A 104 -2.34 -3.84 -4.03
N ALA A 105 -1.26 -3.97 -3.25
CA ALA A 105 -0.36 -5.11 -3.25
C ALA A 105 0.10 -5.53 -4.67
N LEU A 106 0.44 -4.54 -5.51
CA LEU A 106 0.90 -4.77 -6.88
C LEU A 106 2.31 -5.35 -6.83
N TYR A 107 2.42 -6.67 -6.72
CA TYR A 107 3.70 -7.34 -6.60
C TYR A 107 4.50 -7.15 -7.91
N PRO A 108 5.65 -6.45 -7.88
CA PRO A 108 6.39 -6.11 -9.10
C PRO A 108 7.39 -7.20 -9.49
N PHE A 109 7.57 -8.26 -8.70
CA PHE A 109 8.52 -9.35 -8.97
C PHE A 109 7.91 -10.77 -9.00
N PRO A 110 6.75 -11.01 -9.64
CA PRO A 110 6.30 -12.37 -9.88
C PRO A 110 7.29 -13.11 -10.79
N PRO A 111 7.32 -14.46 -10.71
CA PRO A 111 8.21 -15.28 -11.53
C PRO A 111 8.02 -15.09 -13.04
N ASN A 112 6.88 -14.53 -13.47
CA ASN A 112 6.63 -14.15 -14.85
C ASN A 112 6.64 -12.62 -15.00
N VAL A 113 7.59 -12.13 -15.78
CA VAL A 113 7.84 -10.70 -16.04
C VAL A 113 6.62 -9.95 -16.62
N GLN A 114 5.68 -10.64 -17.26
CA GLN A 114 4.47 -10.05 -17.83
C GLN A 114 3.46 -9.61 -16.76
N PHE A 115 3.63 -10.04 -15.50
CA PHE A 115 2.75 -9.66 -14.39
C PHE A 115 3.39 -8.66 -13.44
N GLN A 116 4.59 -8.17 -13.75
CA GLN A 116 5.21 -7.08 -13.02
C GLN A 116 4.38 -5.81 -13.20
N ASN A 117 3.93 -5.23 -12.09
CA ASN A 117 3.14 -4.00 -12.10
C ASN A 117 3.76 -2.94 -11.19
N PHE A 118 4.46 -2.02 -11.82
CA PHE A 118 5.08 -0.81 -11.29
C PHE A 118 4.15 0.43 -11.26
N ALA A 119 2.86 0.26 -11.62
CA ALA A 119 1.86 1.33 -11.61
C ALA A 119 2.33 2.63 -12.28
N TYR A 120 2.86 2.55 -13.50
CA TYR A 120 3.30 3.72 -14.25
C TYR A 120 2.14 4.61 -14.70
N PHE A 121 0.98 3.99 -14.92
CA PHE A 121 -0.19 4.63 -15.48
C PHE A 121 -1.43 4.33 -14.65
N ARG A 122 -2.35 5.30 -14.62
CA ARG A 122 -3.69 5.20 -14.04
C ARG A 122 -4.68 5.44 -15.16
N GLU A 123 -5.69 4.58 -15.22
CA GLU A 123 -6.81 4.72 -16.15
C GLU A 123 -8.10 4.82 -15.34
N GLU A 124 -9.00 5.71 -15.74
CA GLU A 124 -10.38 5.69 -15.23
C GLU A 124 -11.17 4.62 -15.97
N VAL A 125 -12.01 3.89 -15.24
CA VAL A 125 -12.77 2.77 -15.78
C VAL A 125 -14.24 2.96 -15.43
N LEU A 126 -15.04 3.35 -16.41
CA LEU A 126 -16.49 3.41 -16.28
C LEU A 126 -17.08 2.01 -16.43
N VAL A 127 -17.72 1.52 -15.38
CA VAL A 127 -18.46 0.26 -15.38
C VAL A 127 -19.95 0.56 -15.34
N THR A 128 -20.69 0.05 -16.31
CA THR A 128 -22.12 0.32 -16.42
C THR A 128 -22.95 -0.46 -15.39
N ALA A 129 -24.10 0.10 -15.04
CA ALA A 129 -25.08 -0.53 -14.16
C ALA A 129 -25.46 -1.94 -14.64
N GLY A 130 -25.76 -2.84 -13.70
CA GLY A 130 -26.07 -4.24 -13.96
C GLY A 130 -24.84 -5.15 -14.08
N THR A 131 -23.63 -4.60 -14.08
CA THR A 131 -22.39 -5.40 -14.04
C THR A 131 -22.13 -5.92 -12.63
N THR A 132 -21.80 -7.21 -12.50
CA THR A 132 -21.38 -7.82 -11.22
C THR A 132 -19.87 -7.78 -11.08
N LEU A 133 -19.40 -7.33 -9.93
CA LEU A 133 -18.00 -7.32 -9.52
C LEU A 133 -17.84 -8.03 -8.17
N TYR A 134 -16.68 -8.64 -7.95
CA TYR A 134 -16.32 -9.16 -6.62
C TYR A 134 -15.56 -8.08 -5.88
N GLN A 135 -16.21 -7.53 -4.86
CA GLN A 135 -15.69 -6.46 -4.03
C GLN A 135 -15.02 -7.03 -2.77
N GLY A 136 -13.86 -6.49 -2.43
CA GLY A 136 -13.17 -6.77 -1.18
C GLY A 136 -12.05 -5.78 -0.91
N ILE A 137 -11.11 -6.19 -0.07
CA ILE A 137 -9.88 -5.45 0.23
C ILE A 137 -8.71 -6.21 -0.39
N ALA A 138 -7.76 -5.51 -1.00
CA ALA A 138 -6.52 -6.12 -1.49
C ALA A 138 -5.75 -6.76 -0.32
N GLY A 139 -5.42 -8.05 -0.46
CA GLY A 139 -4.61 -8.79 0.51
C GLY A 139 -3.11 -8.61 0.26
N PRO A 140 -2.26 -8.99 1.23
CA PRO A 140 -0.82 -8.89 1.08
C PRO A 140 -0.30 -9.81 -0.05
N GLN A 141 0.76 -9.40 -0.73
CA GLN A 141 1.42 -10.18 -1.78
C GLN A 141 2.94 -10.29 -1.55
N PRO A 142 3.58 -11.45 -1.71
CA PRO A 142 2.96 -12.74 -2.00
C PRO A 142 2.09 -13.19 -0.82
N VAL A 143 0.98 -13.87 -1.12
CA VAL A 143 0.00 -14.33 -0.11
C VAL A 143 0.64 -15.15 1.02
N SER A 144 1.74 -15.85 0.73
CA SER A 144 2.49 -16.65 1.70
C SER A 144 3.31 -15.85 2.71
N ASP A 145 3.50 -14.54 2.50
CA ASP A 145 4.30 -13.69 3.37
C ASP A 145 3.43 -12.70 4.16
N PRO A 146 3.11 -13.01 5.44
CA PRO A 146 2.31 -12.11 6.28
C PRO A 146 3.05 -10.82 6.66
N ASN A 147 4.37 -10.77 6.47
CA ASN A 147 5.19 -9.58 6.73
C ASN A 147 5.56 -8.85 5.44
N SER A 148 4.91 -9.18 4.32
CA SER A 148 5.19 -8.51 3.06
C SER A 148 4.98 -7.01 3.18
N CYS A 149 5.94 -6.26 2.65
CA CYS A 149 5.82 -4.82 2.50
C CYS A 149 4.72 -4.42 1.51
N TYR A 150 4.34 -5.30 0.56
CA TYR A 150 3.14 -5.12 -0.28
C TYR A 150 1.91 -5.58 0.50
N ALA A 151 1.58 -4.83 1.55
CA ALA A 151 0.59 -5.23 2.56
C ALA A 151 -0.86 -5.21 2.06
N GLY A 152 -1.15 -4.50 0.96
CA GLY A 152 -2.50 -4.29 0.48
C GLY A 152 -3.27 -3.28 1.35
N GLY A 153 -4.58 -3.49 1.47
CA GLY A 153 -5.46 -2.68 2.33
C GLY A 153 -6.35 -1.66 1.61
N ALA A 154 -6.16 -1.43 0.31
CA ALA A 154 -7.10 -0.66 -0.50
C ALA A 154 -8.31 -1.50 -0.94
N SER A 155 -9.37 -0.82 -1.39
CA SER A 155 -10.48 -1.46 -2.08
C SER A 155 -10.01 -2.17 -3.33
N GLN A 156 -10.54 -3.36 -3.56
CA GLN A 156 -10.27 -4.17 -4.73
C GLN A 156 -11.60 -4.68 -5.29
N PHE A 157 -11.74 -4.58 -6.61
CA PHE A 157 -12.84 -5.14 -7.36
C PHE A 157 -12.28 -6.05 -8.45
N PHE A 158 -12.90 -7.21 -8.64
CA PHE A 158 -12.54 -8.14 -9.69
C PHE A 158 -13.74 -8.44 -10.59
N TYR A 159 -13.51 -8.44 -11.90
CA TYR A 159 -14.51 -8.83 -12.89
C TYR A 159 -14.27 -10.26 -13.40
N ASP A 160 -15.20 -11.18 -13.10
CA ASP A 160 -15.09 -12.61 -13.48
C ASP A 160 -15.68 -12.95 -14.86
N GLY A 161 -16.30 -11.98 -15.54
CA GLY A 161 -17.01 -12.23 -16.80
C GLY A 161 -16.10 -12.37 -18.03
N PRO A 162 -16.65 -12.14 -19.24
CA PRO A 162 -15.89 -12.17 -20.50
C PRO A 162 -14.64 -11.27 -20.53
N ASN A 163 -13.81 -11.37 -21.58
CA ASN A 163 -12.60 -10.53 -21.71
C ASN A 163 -12.97 -9.04 -21.60
N VAL A 164 -12.38 -8.35 -20.61
CA VAL A 164 -12.64 -6.95 -20.29
C VAL A 164 -12.33 -6.01 -21.46
N SER A 165 -11.40 -6.37 -22.34
CA SER A 165 -10.96 -5.54 -23.46
C SER A 165 -12.03 -5.40 -24.54
N ASN A 166 -12.97 -6.36 -24.62
CA ASN A 166 -14.05 -6.39 -25.61
C ASN A 166 -15.44 -6.22 -24.96
N ASN A 167 -15.49 -5.91 -23.66
CA ASN A 167 -16.74 -5.80 -22.92
C ASN A 167 -17.31 -4.38 -23.03
N SER A 168 -18.47 -4.22 -23.69
CA SER A 168 -19.13 -2.93 -23.85
C SER A 168 -19.60 -2.29 -22.53
N ASN A 169 -19.72 -3.08 -21.45
CA ASN A 169 -20.11 -2.58 -20.13
C ASN A 169 -18.93 -2.00 -19.34
N ILE A 170 -17.71 -2.11 -19.85
CA ILE A 170 -16.49 -1.63 -19.20
C ILE A 170 -15.75 -0.75 -20.20
N THR A 171 -15.90 0.56 -20.02
CA THR A 171 -15.19 1.53 -20.84
C THR A 171 -14.01 2.05 -20.06
N PHE A 172 -12.84 1.96 -20.66
CA PHE A 172 -11.64 2.51 -20.06
C PHE A 172 -11.30 3.83 -20.74
N THR A 173 -11.05 4.85 -19.93
CA THR A 173 -10.87 6.23 -20.35
C THR A 173 -9.62 6.79 -19.70
N TYR A 174 -8.86 7.55 -20.48
CA TYR A 174 -7.82 8.45 -20.01
C TYR A 174 -6.66 7.78 -19.27
N ASP A 175 -5.52 7.67 -19.95
CA ASP A 175 -4.27 7.23 -19.34
C ASP A 175 -3.55 8.45 -18.76
N ALA A 176 -3.44 8.53 -17.44
CA ALA A 176 -2.59 9.50 -16.75
C ALA A 176 -1.28 8.84 -16.34
N ASP A 177 -0.16 9.49 -16.63
CA ASP A 177 1.12 9.14 -16.00
C ASP A 177 1.00 9.33 -14.49
N LEU A 178 1.32 8.30 -13.69
CA LEU A 178 1.46 8.48 -12.25
C LEU A 178 2.74 9.24 -11.94
N THR A 179 2.69 10.00 -10.84
CA THR A 179 3.90 10.58 -10.29
C THR A 179 4.78 9.46 -9.74
N ARG A 180 5.98 9.32 -10.31
CA ARG A 180 6.98 8.37 -9.83
C ARG A 180 7.55 8.84 -8.51
N ASP A 181 7.50 8.00 -7.49
CA ASP A 181 8.13 8.28 -6.21
C ASP A 181 9.65 8.08 -6.31
N THR A 182 10.40 9.18 -6.29
CA THR A 182 11.86 9.17 -6.42
C THR A 182 12.59 8.88 -5.11
N ARG A 183 11.88 8.74 -3.99
CA ARG A 183 12.49 8.41 -2.69
C ARG A 183 12.95 6.96 -2.61
N TYR A 184 12.34 6.09 -3.41
CA TYR A 184 12.46 4.64 -3.28
C TYR A 184 12.75 3.98 -4.63
N ILE A 185 13.73 4.51 -5.36
CA ILE A 185 14.02 4.06 -6.73
C ILE A 185 14.63 2.66 -6.68
N ASN A 186 13.91 1.67 -7.21
CA ASN A 186 14.43 0.32 -7.44
C ASN A 186 15.30 0.27 -8.72
N PRO A 187 15.96 -0.87 -9.04
CA PRO A 187 16.80 -1.00 -10.23
C PRO A 187 16.10 -0.72 -11.57
N TYR A 188 14.77 -0.70 -11.60
CA TYR A 188 13.95 -0.40 -12.78
C TYR A 188 13.57 1.08 -12.90
N GLY A 189 14.08 1.94 -12.00
CA GLY A 189 13.81 3.39 -12.03
C GLY A 189 12.44 3.75 -11.43
N VAL A 190 11.87 2.88 -10.59
CA VAL A 190 10.50 3.00 -10.06
C VAL A 190 10.54 3.19 -8.56
N GLY A 191 9.69 4.07 -8.05
CA GLY A 191 9.35 4.12 -6.62
C GLY A 191 8.72 2.83 -6.14
N ASP A 192 9.51 1.99 -5.47
CA ASP A 192 9.11 0.76 -4.83
C ASP A 192 9.73 0.71 -3.42
N PRO A 193 8.98 1.10 -2.38
CA PRO A 193 9.48 1.16 -1.01
C PRO A 193 9.87 -0.22 -0.46
N CYS A 194 9.40 -1.29 -1.10
CA CYS A 194 9.63 -2.68 -0.69
C CYS A 194 10.84 -3.30 -1.39
N GLY A 195 11.18 -2.81 -2.59
CA GLY A 195 12.29 -3.28 -3.42
C GLY A 195 13.60 -2.50 -3.25
N ILE A 196 13.69 -1.61 -2.25
CA ILE A 196 14.97 -0.94 -1.94
C ILE A 196 15.90 -2.01 -1.39
N GLN A 197 16.92 -2.38 -2.17
CA GLN A 197 18.09 -2.99 -1.58
C GLN A 197 18.71 -1.95 -0.66
N VAL A 198 18.38 -2.00 0.64
CA VAL A 198 19.23 -1.39 1.65
C VAL A 198 20.58 -2.05 1.43
N PRO A 199 21.63 -1.31 1.05
CA PRO A 199 22.95 -1.91 0.92
C PRO A 199 23.23 -2.57 2.26
N GLU A 200 23.38 -3.90 2.28
CA GLU A 200 23.85 -4.54 3.50
C GLU A 200 25.11 -3.80 3.92
N PRO A 201 25.25 -3.40 5.20
CA PRO A 201 26.44 -2.72 5.67
C PRO A 201 27.61 -3.60 5.26
N SER A 202 28.42 -3.11 4.33
CA SER A 202 29.50 -3.90 3.75
C SER A 202 30.35 -4.42 4.91
N PRO A 203 30.75 -5.71 4.95
CA PRO A 203 31.55 -6.26 6.06
C PRO A 203 32.97 -5.63 6.18
N ILE A 204 33.24 -4.50 5.53
CA ILE A 204 34.54 -3.84 5.43
C ILE A 204 34.79 -2.83 6.59
N SER A 205 33.82 -2.56 7.46
CA SER A 205 34.06 -1.63 8.61
C SER A 205 34.43 -2.30 9.93
N SER A 206 34.42 -3.64 10.04
CA SER A 206 34.84 -4.35 11.27
C SER A 206 36.34 -4.68 11.32
N VAL A 207 37.13 -4.31 10.30
CA VAL A 207 38.62 -4.43 10.32
C VAL A 207 39.30 -3.08 10.64
N GLY A 208 38.54 -2.03 10.96
CA GLY A 208 39.07 -0.69 11.24
C GLY A 208 39.03 -0.24 12.71
N ALA A 209 38.67 -1.11 13.67
CA ALA A 209 38.51 -0.74 15.09
C ALA A 209 39.57 -1.34 16.02
N ILE A 210 40.75 -1.71 15.50
CA ILE A 210 41.94 -2.05 16.32
C ILE A 210 43.18 -1.36 15.74
N ALA A 211 43.20 -0.03 15.76
CA ALA A 211 44.43 0.75 15.55
C ALA A 211 44.29 2.19 16.11
N ALA A 212 43.78 2.33 17.34
CA ALA A 212 43.77 3.62 18.04
C ALA A 212 44.11 3.49 19.54
N LEU A 213 44.96 2.50 19.90
CA LEU A 213 45.63 2.43 21.19
C LEU A 213 47.13 2.28 20.95
N GLY A 214 47.80 3.40 20.68
CA GLY A 214 49.25 3.45 20.64
C GLY A 214 49.82 4.44 19.64
N PHE A 215 49.57 5.74 19.83
CA PHE A 215 50.53 6.81 19.52
C PHE A 215 50.08 8.09 20.25
N ALA A 216 50.01 8.00 21.58
CA ALA A 216 49.99 9.16 22.47
C ALA A 216 51.39 9.34 23.06
N ALA A 217 52.39 9.58 22.21
CA ALA A 217 53.67 10.14 22.62
C ALA A 217 54.40 10.68 21.38
N VAL A 218 54.86 11.92 21.49
CA VAL A 218 55.73 12.63 20.54
C VAL A 218 55.01 13.14 19.28
N PHE A 219 54.42 14.33 19.37
CA PHE A 219 54.89 15.51 18.63
C PHE A 219 54.09 16.72 19.10
N HIS A 220 54.54 17.28 20.21
CA HIS A 220 54.14 18.61 20.65
C HIS A 220 55.14 19.59 20.02
N ARG A 221 54.78 20.22 18.89
CA ARG A 221 55.26 21.56 18.51
C ARG A 221 54.72 21.98 17.13
N SER A 222 54.14 23.17 17.12
CA SER A 222 54.33 24.19 16.07
C SER A 222 53.63 23.93 14.72
N LEU A 223 52.87 24.82 14.09
CA LEU A 223 52.70 26.26 14.20
C LEU A 223 51.38 26.66 13.50
N THR A 224 50.71 27.63 14.11
CA THR A 224 49.97 28.73 13.48
C THR A 224 50.12 28.92 11.96
N ALA A 225 49.00 28.92 11.22
CA ALA A 225 48.85 29.69 9.97
C ALA A 225 47.36 29.90 9.60
N PRO A 226 47.01 30.96 8.85
CA PRO A 226 45.82 31.77 9.12
C PRO A 226 44.58 31.50 8.24
N LYS A 227 43.43 31.90 8.79
CA LYS A 227 42.11 32.08 8.14
C LYS A 227 42.22 32.72 6.74
N ARG A 228 41.80 32.01 5.69
CA ARG A 228 41.47 32.61 4.39
C ARG A 228 39.98 32.95 4.31
N ARG A 229 39.73 34.19 3.89
CA ARG A 229 38.45 34.90 3.74
C ARG A 229 37.48 34.19 2.78
N LYS A 230 36.21 34.16 3.17
CA LYS A 230 35.05 33.92 2.29
C LYS A 230 34.99 35.00 1.20
N LYS A 231 34.91 34.62 -0.07
CA LYS A 231 34.48 35.51 -1.16
C LYS A 231 32.95 35.44 -1.27
N SER A 232 32.31 36.60 -1.19
CA SER A 232 30.91 36.82 -1.51
C SER A 232 30.69 36.73 -3.02
N PHE A 233 29.68 35.99 -3.46
CA PHE A 233 29.18 36.05 -4.83
C PHE A 233 28.09 37.14 -4.93
N PRO A 234 28.08 37.97 -5.99
CA PRO A 234 27.00 38.92 -6.22
C PRO A 234 25.73 38.25 -6.75
N ALA A 235 24.61 38.87 -6.42
CA ALA A 235 23.25 38.48 -6.80
C ALA A 235 23.04 38.51 -8.31
N ILE A 236 22.37 37.49 -8.85
CA ILE A 236 21.88 37.47 -10.23
C ILE A 236 20.54 38.22 -10.28
N GLU A 237 20.54 39.25 -11.10
CA GLU A 237 19.43 40.15 -11.41
C GLU A 237 18.36 39.43 -12.25
N ARG A 238 17.08 39.60 -11.89
CA ARG A 238 15.93 39.04 -12.62
C ARG A 238 15.67 39.86 -13.88
N ILE A 239 15.72 39.22 -15.03
CA ILE A 239 15.17 39.78 -16.28
C ILE A 239 13.66 39.54 -16.30
N SER A 240 12.90 40.63 -16.26
CA SER A 240 11.46 40.69 -16.50
C SER A 240 11.21 40.80 -18.00
N VAL A 241 10.68 39.75 -18.64
CA VAL A 241 10.10 39.87 -19.98
C VAL A 241 8.60 40.11 -19.82
N LYS A 242 8.13 41.26 -20.32
CA LYS A 242 6.72 41.63 -20.44
C LYS A 242 6.32 41.60 -21.92
N ARG A 243 5.13 41.05 -22.14
CA ARG A 243 4.26 41.02 -23.33
C ARG A 243 4.52 39.92 -24.34
#